data_AF-A0A7X0LKC6-F1
#
_entry.id   AF-A0A7X0LKC6-F1
#
_cell.length_a   1.000
_cell.length_b   1.000
_cell.length_c   1.000
_cell.angle_alpha   90.00
_cell.angle_beta   90.00
_cell.angle_gamma   90.00
#
_symmetry.space_group_name_H-M   'P 1'
#
loop_
_entity.id
_entity.type
_entity.pdbx_description
1 polymer ?
#
loop_
_entity_poly.entity_id
_entity_poly.type
_entity_poly.pdbx_seq_one_letter_code
_entity_poly.pdbx_strand_id
1 'polypeptide(L)'
;MQRAILLSLTVCLALVQMGCLINVGGTKVVKASESRKAVSFESDAGMSAFASHVKSSYPAEKNLGSGYFGIPFIISVHEQRVLSENAHFNAAIDKVDLDQNQVITDGELNAAGIIVKEKEPADDSAGSSGFQTL
;
A
#
# COMPACT_ATOMS: atom_id res chain seq x y z
N MET A 1 -59.19 2.02 -20.97
CA MET A 1 -58.23 0.98 -20.53
C MET A 1 -56.77 1.42 -20.57
N GLN A 2 -56.30 2.18 -21.57
CA GLN A 2 -54.90 2.67 -21.64
C GLN A 2 -54.41 3.51 -20.44
N ARG A 3 -55.30 4.28 -19.79
CA ARG A 3 -54.94 5.13 -18.64
C ARG A 3 -54.60 4.35 -17.35
N ALA A 4 -55.16 3.16 -17.17
CA ALA A 4 -54.90 2.32 -16.00
C ALA A 4 -53.52 1.64 -16.08
N ILE A 5 -53.07 1.30 -17.30
CA ILE A 5 -51.76 0.69 -17.56
C ILE A 5 -50.64 1.70 -17.29
N LEU A 6 -50.82 2.96 -17.71
CA LEU A 6 -49.84 4.02 -17.46
C LEU A 6 -49.67 4.30 -15.95
N LEU A 7 -50.77 4.35 -15.20
CA LEU A 7 -50.75 4.54 -13.74
C LEU A 7 -50.04 3.38 -13.02
N SER A 8 -50.31 2.13 -13.40
CA SER A 8 -49.63 0.96 -12.84
C SER A 8 -48.12 0.96 -13.11
N LEU A 9 -47.69 1.37 -14.32
CA LEU A 9 -46.27 1.41 -14.66
C LEU A 9 -45.53 2.50 -13.87
N THR A 10 -46.19 3.64 -13.65
CA THR A 10 -45.59 4.78 -12.94
C THR A 10 -45.46 4.50 -11.44
N VAL A 11 -46.40 3.77 -10.85
CA VAL A 11 -46.33 3.31 -9.44
C VAL A 11 -45.22 2.27 -9.26
N CYS A 12 -45.06 1.32 -10.19
CA CYS A 12 -43.94 0.38 -10.14
C CYS A 12 -42.58 1.09 -10.27
N LEU A 13 -42.46 2.10 -11.14
CA LEU A 13 -41.20 2.83 -11.32
C LEU A 13 -40.85 3.71 -10.11
N ALA A 14 -41.86 4.27 -9.41
CA ALA A 14 -41.67 5.04 -8.19
C ALA A 14 -41.23 4.17 -7.00
N LEU A 15 -41.63 2.90 -6.94
CA LEU A 15 -41.20 1.96 -5.88
C LEU A 15 -39.73 1.52 -6.01
N VAL A 16 -39.11 1.65 -7.19
CA VAL A 16 -37.68 1.33 -7.40
C VAL A 16 -36.76 2.46 -6.91
N GLN A 17 -37.27 3.70 -6.78
CA GLN A 17 -36.44 4.88 -6.43
C GLN A 17 -36.28 5.13 -4.92
N MET A 18 -36.99 4.41 -4.05
CA MET A 18 -36.86 4.54 -2.58
C MET A 18 -35.78 3.63 -1.98
N GLY A 19 -34.95 3.03 -2.83
CA GLY A 19 -33.80 2.26 -2.42
C GLY A 19 -32.64 3.14 -2.00
N CYS A 20 -32.51 3.46 -0.71
CA CYS A 20 -31.27 4.06 -0.18
C CYS A 20 -30.10 3.08 -0.44
N LEU A 21 -29.22 3.44 -1.38
CA LEU A 21 -27.92 2.80 -1.57
C LEU A 21 -27.03 3.11 -0.37
N ILE A 22 -27.06 2.23 0.62
CA ILE A 22 -26.12 2.26 1.73
C ILE A 22 -24.83 1.56 1.26
N ASN A 23 -23.84 2.37 0.90
CA ASN A 23 -22.47 1.93 0.65
C ASN A 23 -21.66 2.13 1.94
N VAL A 24 -21.44 1.05 2.69
CA VAL A 24 -20.56 1.08 3.86
C VAL A 24 -19.23 0.51 3.41
N GLY A 25 -18.32 1.42 3.04
CA GLY A 25 -16.92 1.11 2.79
C GLY A 25 -16.15 1.13 4.11
N GLY A 26 -15.51 0.02 4.46
CA GLY A 26 -14.65 -0.08 5.65
C GLY A 26 -13.25 -0.54 5.26
N THR A 27 -12.22 0.18 5.70
CA THR A 27 -10.82 -0.28 5.61
C THR A 27 -10.44 -1.00 6.89
N LYS A 28 -10.10 -2.28 6.78
CA LYS A 28 -9.60 -3.09 7.89
C LYS A 28 -8.10 -3.29 7.73
N VAL A 29 -7.33 -2.78 8.67
CA VAL A 29 -5.89 -3.05 8.74
C VAL A 29 -5.67 -4.47 9.27
N VAL A 30 -5.04 -5.30 8.47
CA VAL A 30 -4.66 -6.68 8.76
C VAL A 30 -3.25 -6.68 9.37
N LYS A 31 -3.05 -7.50 10.41
CA LYS A 31 -1.79 -7.58 11.18
C LYS A 31 -1.31 -6.23 11.75
N ALA A 32 -2.24 -5.44 12.30
CA ALA A 32 -1.92 -4.14 12.90
C ALA A 32 -0.91 -4.21 14.07
N SER A 33 -0.83 -5.34 14.76
CA SER A 33 0.06 -5.57 15.91
C SER A 33 1.40 -6.22 15.56
N GLU A 34 1.73 -6.36 14.27
CA GLU A 34 2.99 -7.00 13.88
C GLU A 34 4.18 -6.07 14.15
N SER A 35 5.16 -6.57 14.90
CA SER A 35 6.42 -5.88 15.13
C SER A 35 7.32 -5.94 13.91
N ARG A 36 8.04 -4.84 13.65
CA ARG A 36 9.04 -4.80 12.58
C ARG A 36 10.16 -5.79 12.88
N LYS A 37 10.52 -6.63 11.90
CA LYS A 37 11.70 -7.51 11.98
C LYS A 37 12.96 -6.65 12.03
N ALA A 38 13.86 -6.97 12.94
CA ALA A 38 15.20 -6.39 12.96
C ALA A 38 16.05 -7.14 11.95
N VAL A 39 16.56 -6.41 10.94
CA VAL A 39 17.50 -6.92 9.93
C VAL A 39 18.64 -5.94 9.79
N SER A 40 19.81 -6.45 9.44
CA SER A 40 20.98 -5.64 9.11
C SER A 40 21.12 -5.56 7.60
N PHE A 41 21.75 -4.49 7.11
CA PHE A 41 22.10 -4.36 5.69
C PHE A 41 23.62 -4.37 5.57
N GLU A 42 24.12 -5.00 4.51
CA GLU A 42 25.55 -5.01 4.19
C GLU A 42 26.06 -3.58 3.93
N SER A 43 25.25 -2.73 3.30
CA SER A 43 25.59 -1.34 2.99
C SER A 43 24.46 -0.36 3.30
N ASP A 44 24.84 0.89 3.63
CA ASP A 44 23.89 1.99 3.81
C ASP A 44 23.13 2.33 2.50
N ALA A 45 23.79 2.10 1.36
CA ALA A 45 23.19 2.26 0.04
C ALA A 45 22.09 1.22 -0.19
N GLY A 46 22.34 -0.05 0.16
CA GLY A 46 21.38 -1.13 0.12
C GLY A 46 20.18 -0.87 1.02
N MET A 47 20.42 -0.43 2.27
CA MET A 47 19.36 -0.01 3.19
C MET A 47 18.47 1.09 2.59
N SER A 48 19.09 2.11 1.98
CA SER A 48 18.38 3.24 1.39
C SER A 48 17.58 2.85 0.13
N ALA A 49 18.15 1.99 -0.71
CA ALA A 49 17.49 1.45 -1.90
C ALA A 49 16.28 0.58 -1.50
N PHE A 50 16.46 -0.30 -0.52
CA PHE A 50 15.39 -1.13 0.03
C PHE A 50 14.27 -0.28 0.65
N ALA A 51 14.60 0.69 1.51
CA ALA A 51 13.60 1.57 2.13
C ALA A 51 12.79 2.35 1.08
N SER A 52 13.46 2.83 0.02
CA SER A 52 12.81 3.53 -1.09
C SER A 52 11.89 2.59 -1.89
N HIS A 53 12.33 1.36 -2.14
CA HIS A 53 11.55 0.34 -2.82
C HIS A 53 10.30 -0.07 -2.02
N VAL A 54 10.44 -0.35 -0.73
CA VAL A 54 9.30 -0.73 0.13
C VAL A 54 8.29 0.42 0.24
N LYS A 55 8.78 1.67 0.38
CA LYS A 55 7.91 2.84 0.45
C LYS A 55 7.13 3.09 -0.85
N SER A 56 7.75 2.85 -2.00
CA SER A 56 7.10 3.03 -3.31
C SER A 56 6.13 1.89 -3.65
N SER A 57 6.42 0.66 -3.23
CA SER A 57 5.54 -0.51 -3.44
C SER A 57 4.35 -0.57 -2.49
N TYR A 58 4.48 0.00 -1.29
CA TYR A 58 3.43 -0.03 -0.26
C TYR A 58 2.05 0.43 -0.76
N PRO A 59 1.85 1.60 -1.39
CA PRO A 59 0.53 2.02 -1.85
C PRO A 59 -0.10 1.10 -2.91
N ALA A 60 0.70 0.38 -3.70
CA ALA A 60 0.22 -0.52 -4.75
C ALA A 60 -0.17 -1.91 -4.21
N GLU A 61 0.60 -2.45 -3.26
CA GLU A 61 0.40 -3.78 -2.68
C GLU A 61 -0.53 -3.80 -1.46
N LYS A 62 -1.01 -2.63 -1.02
CA LYS A 62 -1.93 -2.49 0.12
C LYS A 62 -3.22 -3.28 -0.01
N ASN A 63 -3.71 -3.58 -1.20
CA ASN A 63 -5.03 -4.20 -1.37
C ASN A 63 -4.94 -5.73 -1.36
N LEU A 64 -5.31 -6.37 -0.25
CA LEU A 64 -5.46 -7.84 -0.15
C LEU A 64 -6.76 -8.36 -0.82
N GLY A 65 -7.43 -7.51 -1.60
CA GLY A 65 -8.74 -7.75 -2.19
C GLY A 65 -9.90 -7.13 -1.41
N SER A 66 -11.06 -7.01 -2.08
CA SER A 66 -12.32 -6.61 -1.46
C SER A 66 -13.35 -7.73 -1.61
N GLY A 67 -14.03 -8.07 -0.52
CA GLY A 67 -15.14 -9.02 -0.52
C GLY A 67 -16.46 -8.30 -0.78
N TYR A 68 -17.22 -8.75 -1.78
CA TYR A 68 -18.56 -8.23 -2.06
C TYR A 68 -19.63 -9.18 -1.50
N PHE A 69 -20.49 -8.67 -0.63
CA PHE A 69 -21.67 -9.40 -0.14
C PHE A 69 -22.91 -8.53 -0.37
N GLY A 70 -23.80 -8.97 -1.26
CA GLY A 70 -25.05 -8.29 -1.56
C GLY A 70 -26.26 -9.09 -1.06
N ILE A 71 -27.06 -8.49 -0.18
CA ILE A 71 -28.42 -8.96 0.15
C ILE A 71 -29.40 -8.16 -0.74
N PRO A 72 -30.50 -8.74 -1.27
CA PRO A 72 -31.31 -8.13 -2.32
C PRO A 72 -32.05 -6.82 -1.96
N PHE A 73 -31.89 -6.31 -0.74
CA PHE A 73 -32.36 -4.98 -0.33
C PHE A 73 -31.17 -4.11 0.08
N ILE A 74 -30.37 -3.74 -0.93
CA ILE A 74 -29.52 -2.54 -1.01
C ILE A 74 -28.67 -2.23 0.24
N ILE A 75 -27.79 -3.16 0.61
CA ILE A 75 -26.62 -2.82 1.42
C ILE A 75 -25.40 -3.41 0.71
N SER A 76 -24.57 -2.54 0.13
CA SER A 76 -23.27 -2.91 -0.40
C SER A 76 -22.25 -2.66 0.69
N VAL A 77 -21.79 -3.72 1.35
CA VAL A 77 -20.68 -3.63 2.31
C VAL A 77 -19.40 -3.95 1.55
N HIS A 78 -18.54 -2.95 1.40
CA HIS A 78 -17.24 -3.09 0.75
C HIS A 78 -16.13 -3.04 1.80
N GLU A 79 -15.60 -4.20 2.18
CA GLU A 79 -14.47 -4.28 3.12
C GLU A 79 -13.15 -4.32 2.34
N GLN A 80 -12.33 -3.27 2.45
CA GLN A 80 -10.95 -3.27 1.95
C GLN A 80 -10.01 -3.74 3.06
N ARG A 81 -9.26 -4.82 2.79
CA ARG A 81 -8.26 -5.33 3.72
C ARG A 81 -6.88 -4.83 3.32
N VAL A 82 -6.20 -4.18 4.27
CA VAL A 82 -4.91 -3.53 4.04
C VAL A 82 -3.87 -4.05 5.01
N LEU A 83 -2.69 -4.45 4.52
CA LEU A 83 -1.57 -4.82 5.40
C LEU A 83 -1.08 -3.60 6.18
N SER A 84 -0.70 -3.81 7.44
CA SER A 84 0.05 -2.80 8.20
C SER A 84 1.41 -2.53 7.54
N GLU A 85 1.97 -1.35 7.76
CA GLU A 85 3.26 -0.96 7.18
C GLU A 85 4.39 -1.90 7.62
N ASN A 86 4.35 -2.32 8.89
CA ASN A 86 5.29 -3.29 9.43
C ASN A 86 5.13 -4.67 8.77
N ALA A 87 3.90 -5.14 8.57
CA ALA A 87 3.65 -6.42 7.92
C ALA A 87 4.11 -6.40 6.44
N HIS A 88 3.91 -5.28 5.74
CA HIS A 88 4.42 -5.09 4.38
C HIS A 88 5.95 -5.10 4.34
N PHE A 89 6.59 -4.37 5.27
CA PHE A 89 8.04 -4.34 5.40
C PHE A 89 8.61 -5.73 5.69
N ASN A 90 8.01 -6.48 6.62
CA ASN A 90 8.42 -7.84 6.95
C ASN A 90 8.24 -8.80 5.76
N ALA A 91 7.14 -8.67 5.01
CA ALA A 91 6.91 -9.47 3.81
C ALA A 91 7.91 -9.15 2.70
N ALA A 92 8.35 -7.89 2.59
CA ALA A 92 9.41 -7.50 1.67
C ALA A 92 10.77 -8.09 2.09
N ILE A 93 11.08 -8.12 3.39
CA ILE A 93 12.27 -8.81 3.91
C ILE A 93 12.22 -10.29 3.53
N ASP A 94 11.10 -10.97 3.78
CA ASP A 94 10.96 -12.41 3.53
C ASP A 94 11.10 -12.80 2.05
N LYS A 95 10.95 -11.83 1.13
CA LYS A 95 11.19 -12.01 -0.31
C LYS A 95 12.65 -11.78 -0.71
N VAL A 96 13.38 -10.98 0.06
CA VAL A 96 14.75 -10.53 -0.27
C VAL A 96 15.81 -11.34 0.47
N ASP A 97 15.59 -11.63 1.74
CA ASP A 97 16.48 -12.46 2.58
C ASP A 97 16.32 -13.94 2.18
N LEU A 98 17.11 -14.36 1.19
CA LEU A 98 16.96 -15.67 0.54
C LEU A 98 17.55 -16.80 1.39
N ASP A 99 18.59 -16.50 2.15
CA ASP A 99 19.27 -17.45 3.02
C ASP A 99 18.78 -17.40 4.48
N GLN A 100 17.88 -16.45 4.81
CA GLN A 100 17.23 -16.28 6.11
C GLN A 100 18.21 -15.95 7.24
N ASN A 101 19.33 -15.29 6.92
CA ASN A 101 20.37 -14.95 7.89
C ASN A 101 20.13 -13.60 8.60
N GLN A 102 19.07 -12.86 8.25
CA GLN A 102 18.71 -11.53 8.77
C GLN A 102 19.70 -10.40 8.43
N VAL A 103 20.60 -10.64 7.48
CA VAL A 103 21.59 -9.72 6.94
C VAL A 103 21.38 -9.63 5.43
N ILE A 104 20.68 -8.58 5.00
CA ILE A 104 20.39 -8.37 3.59
C ILE A 104 21.63 -7.85 2.88
N THR A 105 22.12 -8.64 1.93
CA THR A 105 23.27 -8.31 1.09
C THR A 105 22.87 -7.48 -0.12
N ASP A 106 23.82 -6.74 -0.70
CA ASP A 106 23.58 -6.00 -1.94
C ASP A 106 23.33 -6.96 -3.12
N GLY A 107 23.86 -8.18 -3.05
CA GLY A 107 23.60 -9.25 -4.00
C GLY A 107 22.13 -9.71 -3.98
N GLU A 108 21.55 -9.89 -2.79
CA GLU A 108 20.14 -10.26 -2.62
C GLU A 108 19.19 -9.16 -3.07
N LEU A 109 19.51 -7.89 -2.77
CA LEU A 109 18.75 -6.75 -3.28
C LEU A 109 18.72 -6.73 -4.81
N ASN A 110 19.87 -6.93 -5.44
CA ASN A 110 19.95 -7.01 -6.90
C ASN A 110 19.19 -8.22 -7.46
N ALA A 111 19.24 -9.38 -6.79
CA ALA A 111 18.47 -10.56 -7.16
C ALA A 111 16.95 -10.31 -7.10
N ALA A 112 16.50 -9.48 -6.16
CA ALA A 112 15.12 -9.02 -6.03
C ALA A 112 14.75 -7.87 -7.00
N GLY A 113 15.68 -7.42 -7.86
CA GLY A 113 15.48 -6.33 -8.80
C GLY A 113 15.53 -4.93 -8.17
N ILE A 114 16.06 -4.82 -6.95
CA ILE A 114 16.27 -3.55 -6.25
C ILE A 114 17.69 -3.06 -6.58
N ILE A 115 17.77 -2.07 -7.47
CA ILE A 115 19.05 -1.53 -7.91
C ILE A 115 19.66 -0.66 -6.80
N VAL A 116 20.76 -1.13 -6.23
CA VAL A 116 21.59 -0.36 -5.31
C VAL A 116 22.43 0.60 -6.15
N LYS A 117 22.13 1.90 -6.07
CA LYS A 117 22.98 2.92 -6.67
C LYS A 117 24.06 3.28 -5.66
N GLU A 118 25.32 3.08 -6.03
CA GLU A 118 26.43 3.64 -5.28
C GLU A 118 26.21 5.15 -5.15
N LYS A 119 26.27 5.64 -3.91
CA LYS A 119 26.16 7.06 -3.65
C LYS A 119 27.40 7.69 -4.28
N GLU A 120 27.20 8.40 -5.37
CA GLU A 120 28.23 9.23 -6.00
C GLU A 120 28.85 10.09 -4.87
N PRO A 121 30.19 10.09 -4.71
CA PRO A 121 30.82 10.79 -3.60
C PRO A 121 30.35 12.23 -3.64
N ALA A 122 29.79 12.70 -2.52
CA ALA A 122 29.40 14.10 -2.40
C ALA A 122 30.65 14.93 -2.70
N ASP A 123 30.59 15.69 -3.79
CA ASP A 123 31.64 16.62 -4.17
C ASP A 123 31.66 17.72 -3.11
N ASP A 124 32.43 17.50 -2.04
CA ASP A 124 32.64 18.42 -0.93
C ASP A 124 33.52 19.63 -1.33
N SER A 125 33.69 19.92 -2.64
CA SER A 125 34.49 21.05 -3.12
C SER A 125 33.82 22.43 -3.03
N ALA A 126 32.66 22.54 -2.35
CA ALA A 126 32.00 23.82 -2.11
C ALA A 126 32.66 24.63 -0.97
N GLY A 127 33.79 25.26 -1.29
CA GLY A 127 34.11 26.64 -0.91
C GLY A 127 34.17 27.01 0.57
N SER A 128 35.35 26.83 1.19
CA SER A 128 35.75 27.61 2.37
C SER A 128 36.06 29.07 1.98
N SER A 129 35.05 29.88 1.68
CA SER A 129 35.25 31.33 1.51
C SER A 129 35.04 32.06 2.84
N GLY A 130 36.16 32.28 3.53
CA GLY A 130 36.47 33.58 4.14
C GLY A 130 35.53 34.10 5.21
N PHE A 131 35.74 33.64 6.45
CA PHE A 131 35.45 34.42 7.65
C PHE A 131 36.37 35.66 7.66
N GLN A 132 35.85 36.84 7.29
CA GLN A 132 36.51 38.13 7.57
C GLN A 132 35.74 38.85 8.68
N THR A 133 36.31 38.79 9.88
CA THR A 133 36.13 39.78 10.95
C THR A 133 36.67 41.13 10.50
N LEU A 134 35.84 42.18 10.58
CA LEU A 134 36.09 43.43 11.30
C LEU A 134 34.81 44.27 11.31
#